data_AF-A0A939AKL1-F1
#
_entry.id   AF-A0A939AKL1-F1
#
_cell.length_a   1.000
_cell.length_b   1.000
_cell.length_c   1.000
_cell.angle_alpha   90.00
_cell.angle_beta   90.00
_cell.angle_gamma   90.00
#
_symmetry.space_group_name_H-M   'P 1'
#
loop_
_entity.id
_entity.type
_entity.pdbx_description
1 polymer ?
#
loop_
_entity_poly.entity_id
_entity_poly.type
_entity_poly.pdbx_seq_one_letter_code
_entity_poly.pdbx_strand_id
1 'polypeptide(L)'
;MDQAGVAYVAHDYARTPLTRGDLQAIAGGRPMRELVNPKSPSFRVLARDLAALTEADAAALILANPRILRRPILIAGRRRVVGFDEEAYARLT
;
A
#
# COMPACT_ATOMS: atom_id res chain seq x y z
N MET A 1 5.81 19.07 -15.74
CA MET A 1 4.50 19.72 -15.67
C MET A 1 3.66 18.91 -14.69
N ASP A 2 3.55 19.38 -13.45
CA ASP A 2 2.46 20.26 -12.95
C ASP A 2 1.23 19.38 -12.69
N GLN A 3 0.78 19.14 -11.46
CA GLN A 3 0.19 20.10 -10.54
C GLN A 3 0.22 19.54 -9.10
N ALA A 4 0.35 20.45 -8.12
CA ALA A 4 0.58 20.22 -6.70
C ALA A 4 2.03 19.84 -6.36
N GLY A 5 2.75 20.75 -5.69
CA GLY A 5 4.11 20.57 -5.14
C GLY A 5 4.19 19.53 -4.02
N VAL A 6 3.66 18.33 -4.28
CA VAL A 6 3.75 17.17 -3.42
C VAL A 6 5.09 16.51 -3.69
N ALA A 7 5.96 16.49 -2.68
CA ALA A 7 7.20 15.74 -2.74
C ALA A 7 6.89 14.26 -2.97
N TYR A 8 7.07 13.80 -4.21
CA TYR A 8 6.90 12.40 -4.58
C TYR A 8 8.21 11.66 -4.33
N VAL A 9 8.25 10.85 -3.27
CA VAL A 9 9.35 9.91 -3.07
C VAL A 9 8.96 8.60 -3.73
N ALA A 10 9.54 8.33 -4.90
CA ALA A 10 9.44 7.03 -5.53
C ALA A 10 10.21 6.00 -4.69
N HIS A 11 9.51 5.33 -3.76
CA HIS A 11 10.13 4.29 -2.94
C HIS A 11 10.09 2.97 -3.69
N ASP A 12 11.25 2.58 -4.25
CA ASP A 12 11.41 1.26 -4.85
C ASP A 12 11.67 0.22 -3.76
N TYR A 13 10.59 -0.41 -3.29
CA TYR A 13 10.67 -1.46 -2.28
C TYR A 13 11.40 -2.74 -2.74
N ALA A 14 11.84 -2.80 -4.01
CA ALA A 14 12.76 -3.85 -4.46
C ALA A 14 14.22 -3.55 -4.06
N ARG A 15 14.57 -2.28 -3.82
CA ARG A 15 15.92 -1.84 -3.44
C ARG A 15 16.04 -1.49 -1.96
N THR A 16 14.98 -0.94 -1.38
CA THR A 16 14.90 -0.62 0.06
C THR A 16 13.83 -1.46 0.71
N PRO A 17 14.15 -2.34 1.68
CA PRO A 17 13.15 -3.16 2.35
C PRO A 17 12.07 -2.28 2.99
N LEU A 18 10.81 -2.64 2.77
CA LEU A 18 9.69 -2.01 3.48
C LEU A 18 9.80 -2.35 4.97
N THR A 19 9.81 -1.34 5.83
CA THR A 19 9.80 -1.56 7.28
C THR A 19 8.38 -1.56 7.85
N ARG A 20 8.23 -2.05 9.08
CA ARG A 20 6.95 -1.98 9.79
C ARG A 20 6.49 -0.54 10.02
N GLY A 21 7.44 0.39 10.24
CA GLY A 21 7.16 1.81 10.39
C GLY A 21 6.63 2.43 9.11
N ASP A 22 7.23 2.09 7.97
CA ASP A 22 6.73 2.53 6.65
C ASP A 22 5.33 1.98 6.40
N LEU A 23 5.10 0.69 6.71
CA LEU A 23 3.80 0.08 6.52
C LEU A 23 2.71 0.73 7.39
N GLN A 24 3.02 1.08 8.64
CA GLN A 24 2.11 1.84 9.51
C GLN A 24 1.86 3.25 8.96
N ALA A 25 2.90 3.91 8.44
CA ALA A 25 2.79 5.22 7.81
C ALA A 25 1.93 5.17 6.55
N ILE A 26 2.01 4.09 5.77
CA ILE A 26 1.18 3.84 4.58
C ILE A 26 -0.26 3.54 4.99
N ALA A 27 -0.46 2.66 5.99
CA ALA A 27 -1.76 2.28 6.52
C ALA A 27 -2.54 3.51 7.01
N GLY A 28 -1.87 4.42 7.70
CA GLY A 28 -2.46 5.67 8.15
C GLY A 28 -3.71 5.49 9.02
N GLY A 29 -3.79 4.39 9.76
CA GLY A 29 -4.94 4.01 10.59
C GLY A 29 -5.93 3.06 9.92
N ARG A 30 -5.76 2.72 8.63
CA ARG A 30 -6.57 1.70 7.95
C ARG A 30 -6.10 0.29 8.31
N PRO A 31 -6.99 -0.71 8.27
CA PRO A 31 -6.63 -2.11 8.38
C PRO A 31 -5.55 -2.50 7.36
N MET A 32 -4.52 -3.23 7.80
CA MET A 32 -3.39 -3.66 6.97
C MET A 32 -3.85 -4.48 5.75
N ARG A 33 -4.93 -5.25 5.90
CA ARG A 33 -5.56 -6.01 4.81
C ARG A 33 -6.04 -5.14 3.65
N GLU A 34 -6.43 -3.89 3.87
CA GLU A 34 -6.88 -2.99 2.80
C GLU A 34 -5.73 -2.57 1.88
N LEU A 35 -4.50 -2.62 2.39
CA LEU A 35 -3.30 -2.32 1.63
C LEU A 35 -2.93 -3.46 0.66
N VAL A 36 -3.44 -4.67 0.90
CA VAL A 36 -3.19 -5.83 0.04
C VAL A 36 -4.02 -5.71 -1.23
N ASN A 37 -3.41 -6.05 -2.35
CA ASN A 37 -4.07 -6.25 -3.63
C ASN A 37 -4.44 -7.74 -3.78
N PRO A 38 -5.69 -8.15 -3.47
CA PRO A 38 -6.11 -9.54 -3.58
C PRO A 38 -6.08 -10.07 -5.02
N LYS A 39 -6.12 -9.17 -6.02
CA LYS A 39 -6.04 -9.54 -7.43
C LYS A 39 -4.60 -9.75 -7.91
N SER A 40 -3.58 -9.43 -7.11
CA SER A 40 -2.19 -9.60 -7.51
C SER A 40 -1.84 -11.09 -7.70
N PRO A 41 -1.08 -11.47 -8.74
CA PRO A 41 -0.62 -12.84 -8.92
C PRO A 41 0.15 -13.35 -7.70
N SER A 42 0.99 -12.50 -7.11
CA SER A 42 1.76 -12.81 -5.91
C SER A 42 0.87 -13.16 -4.71
N PHE A 43 -0.24 -12.45 -4.50
CA PHE A 43 -1.18 -12.81 -3.42
C PHE A 43 -1.97 -14.09 -3.75
N ARG A 44 -2.40 -14.25 -5.00
CA ARG A 44 -3.13 -15.46 -5.44
C ARG A 44 -2.32 -16.75 -5.25
N VAL A 45 -1.02 -16.72 -5.46
CA VAL A 45 -0.12 -17.87 -5.22
C VAL A 45 -0.07 -18.28 -3.74
N LEU A 46 -0.29 -17.35 -2.80
CA LEU A 46 -0.26 -17.65 -1.37
C LEU A 46 -1.51 -18.42 -0.90
N ALA A 47 -2.56 -18.45 -1.73
CA ALA A 47 -3.84 -19.11 -1.46
C ALA A 47 -4.41 -18.78 -0.06
N ARG A 48 -4.21 -17.53 0.39
CA ARG A 48 -4.71 -17.03 1.67
C ARG A 48 -6.02 -16.29 1.48
N ASP A 49 -6.93 -16.45 2.43
CA ASP A 49 -8.12 -15.62 2.51
C ASP A 49 -7.79 -14.29 3.19
N LEU A 50 -7.89 -13.20 2.43
CA LEU A 50 -7.61 -11.84 2.92
C LEU A 50 -8.53 -11.44 4.08
N ALA A 51 -9.78 -11.92 4.09
CA ALA A 51 -10.75 -11.58 5.13
C ALA A 51 -10.42 -12.27 6.47
N ALA A 52 -9.78 -13.45 6.40
CA ALA A 52 -9.36 -14.21 7.57
C ALA A 52 -8.02 -13.74 8.17
N LEU A 53 -7.28 -12.86 7.48
CA LEU A 53 -6.01 -12.35 7.99
C LEU A 53 -6.21 -11.37 9.14
N THR A 54 -5.47 -11.58 10.22
CA THR A 54 -5.34 -10.60 11.30
C THR A 54 -4.48 -9.42 10.83
N GLU A 55 -4.53 -8.29 11.56
CA GLU A 55 -3.67 -7.14 11.28
C GLU A 55 -2.18 -7.50 11.34
N ALA A 56 -1.78 -8.38 12.27
CA ALA A 56 -0.41 -8.84 12.41
C ALA A 56 0.01 -9.72 11.23
N ASP A 57 -0.85 -10.65 10.81
CA ASP A 57 -0.59 -11.55 9.68
C ASP A 57 -0.52 -10.78 8.37
N ALA A 58 -1.46 -9.87 8.14
CA ALA A 58 -1.46 -9.00 6.96
C ALA A 58 -0.18 -8.16 6.90
N ALA A 59 0.25 -7.58 8.03
CA ALA A 59 1.50 -6.83 8.09
C ALA A 59 2.72 -7.70 7.80
N ALA A 60 2.82 -8.88 8.41
CA ALA A 60 3.92 -9.81 8.17
C ALA A 60 3.96 -10.27 6.71
N LEU A 61 2.79 -10.55 6.12
CA LEU A 61 2.66 -10.97 4.74
C LEU A 61 3.14 -9.88 3.76
N ILE A 62 2.77 -8.63 4.02
CA ILE A 62 3.18 -7.47 3.23
C ILE A 62 4.69 -7.25 3.33
N LEU A 63 5.26 -7.32 4.53
CA LEU A 63 6.71 -7.14 4.74
C LEU A 63 7.51 -8.24 4.03
N ALA A 64 7.02 -9.49 4.08
CA ALA A 64 7.63 -10.61 3.38
C ALA A 64 7.46 -10.52 1.85
N ASN A 65 6.34 -9.95 1.39
CA ASN A 65 5.99 -9.89 -0.04
C ASN A 65 5.49 -8.49 -0.42
N PRO A 66 6.35 -7.46 -0.50
CA PRO A 66 5.92 -6.08 -0.76
C PRO A 66 5.24 -5.91 -2.12
N ARG A 67 5.38 -6.87 -3.04
CA ARG A 67 4.69 -6.90 -4.34
C ARG A 67 3.18 -7.11 -4.24
N ILE A 68 2.67 -7.60 -3.10
CA ILE A 68 1.23 -7.76 -2.88
C ILE A 68 0.54 -6.45 -2.50
N LEU A 69 1.29 -5.39 -2.19
CA LEU A 69 0.72 -4.08 -1.89
C LEU A 69 0.01 -3.49 -3.12
N ARG A 70 -1.10 -2.79 -2.88
CA ARG A 70 -1.75 -1.95 -3.89
C ARG A 70 -0.79 -0.83 -4.31
N ARG A 71 -0.75 -0.57 -5.62
CA ARG A 71 0.09 0.45 -6.26
C ARG A 71 -0.76 1.31 -7.19
N PRO A 72 -0.45 2.62 -7.39
CA PRO A 72 0.63 3.39 -6.76
C PRO A 72 0.37 3.70 -5.27
N ILE A 73 1.42 4.00 -4.51
CA ILE A 73 1.33 4.48 -3.13
C ILE A 73 1.81 5.94 -3.14
N LEU A 74 0.91 6.87 -2.84
CA LEU A 74 1.20 8.29 -2.74
C LEU A 74 1.12 8.73 -1.28
N ILE A 75 2.17 9.35 -0.76
CA ILE A 75 2.18 9.93 0.59
C ILE A 75 2.47 11.43 0.45
N ALA A 76 1.50 12.25 0.83
CA ALA A 76 1.53 13.71 0.70
C ALA A 76 1.19 14.36 2.05
N GLY A 77 2.20 14.58 2.89
CA GLY A 77 2.00 15.09 4.25
C GLY A 77 1.11 14.18 5.09
N ARG A 78 -0.11 14.61 5.40
CA ARG A 78 -1.11 13.81 6.13
C ARG A 78 -1.99 12.92 5.24
N ARG A 79 -1.96 13.13 3.91
CA ARG A 79 -2.77 12.37 2.95
C ARG A 79 -2.00 11.18 2.44
N ARG A 80 -2.70 10.03 2.35
CA ARG A 80 -2.16 8.76 1.86
C ARG A 80 -3.15 8.20 0.84
N VAL A 81 -2.65 7.87 -0.34
CA VAL A 81 -3.40 7.18 -1.39
C VAL A 81 -2.72 5.86 -1.64
N VAL A 82 -3.46 4.76 -1.49
CA VAL A 82 -2.94 3.41 -1.64
C VAL A 82 -3.75 2.69 -2.71
N GLY A 83 -3.11 2.41 -3.84
CA GLY A 83 -3.77 1.91 -5.04
C GLY A 83 -4.32 3.03 -5.92
N PHE A 84 -4.49 2.70 -7.20
CA PHE A 84 -5.23 3.54 -8.13
C PHE A 84 -6.72 3.38 -7.79
N ASP A 85 -7.22 4.31 -6.99
CA ASP A 85 -8.63 4.43 -6.64
C ASP A 85 -9.17 5.62 -7.45
N GLU A 86 -9.90 5.34 -8.53
CA GLU A 86 -10.44 6.36 -9.45
C GLU A 86 -11.29 7.41 -8.70
N GLU A 87 -12.01 6.98 -7.66
CA GLU A 87 -12.80 7.86 -6.80
C GLU A 87 -11.96 8.75 -5.87
N ALA A 88 -10.81 8.27 -5.38
CA ALA A 88 -9.87 9.07 -4.59
C ALA A 88 -9.07 10.05 -5.46
N TYR A 89 -8.73 9.67 -6.70
CA TYR A 89 -8.10 10.55 -7.68
C TYR A 89 -9.06 11.69 -8.10
N ALA A 90 -10.35 11.40 -8.26
CA ALA A 90 -11.37 12.42 -8.56
C ALA A 90 -11.60 13.45 -7.44
N ARG A 91 -11.12 13.21 -6.21
CA ARG A 91 -11.17 14.17 -5.09
C ARG A 91 -9.89 14.99 -4.92
N LEU A 92 -8.90 14.77 -5.80
CA LEU A 92 -7.65 15.54 -5.88
C LEU A 92 -7.68 16.61 -6.99
N THR A 93 -8.74 16.66 -7.81
CA THR A 93 -9.04 17.77 -8.73
C THR A 93 -10.08 18.71 -8.13
#